data_AF-A0A0P1KVD0-F1
#
_entry.id   AF-A0A0P1KVD0-F1
#
_cell.length_a   1.000
_cell.length_b   1.000
_cell.length_c   1.000
_cell.angle_alpha   90.00
_cell.angle_beta   90.00
_cell.angle_gamma   90.00
#
_symmetry.space_group_name_H-M   'P 1'
#
loop_
_entity.id
_entity.type
_entity.pdbx_description
1 polymer ?
#
loop_
_entity_poly.entity_id
_entity_poly.type
_entity_poly.pdbx_seq_one_letter_code
_entity_poly.pdbx_strand_id
1 'polypeptide(L)'
;MSSNYSDFNSTFTDDSGPTVETKVVSFYTPLLYVSILVVSLAVFASQYRKKTVQELSKLPSMFDESVARDLYYELKQMNESEETKVHDKVLKAALLNRGAEAIRRTLKLKESEPQVTMLYKNGSVGEEYWKRYQNEVKLVDLEFKECIQEAEMMQPGWPQLFVGVCREICFNQALKRRYQAILLRKDVFAVQWDLKFDDNGRLLE
;
A
#
# COMPACT_ATOMS: atom_id res chain seq x y z
N MET A 1 -41.90 -81.86 35.55
CA MET A 1 -43.04 -81.23 34.86
C MET A 1 -43.21 -79.81 35.38
N SER A 2 -43.26 -78.84 34.47
CA SER A 2 -43.88 -77.49 34.51
C SER A 2 -43.52 -76.41 35.57
N SER A 3 -42.77 -75.41 35.08
CA SER A 3 -42.90 -73.93 35.16
C SER A 3 -43.57 -73.15 36.33
N ASN A 4 -42.78 -72.19 36.86
CA ASN A 4 -42.98 -70.74 37.11
C ASN A 4 -44.18 -70.16 37.89
N TYR A 5 -43.87 -69.29 38.87
CA TYR A 5 -44.20 -67.85 38.82
C TYR A 5 -43.29 -67.02 39.77
N SER A 6 -43.05 -65.76 39.40
CA SER A 6 -42.21 -64.72 40.02
C SER A 6 -42.89 -63.96 41.16
N ASP A 7 -42.12 -63.33 42.06
CA ASP A 7 -42.44 -61.98 42.60
C ASP A 7 -41.23 -61.28 43.24
N PHE A 8 -41.26 -59.95 43.18
CA PHE A 8 -40.19 -58.96 43.41
C PHE A 8 -40.28 -58.37 44.84
N ASN A 9 -39.16 -58.01 45.50
CA ASN A 9 -39.21 -57.01 46.59
C ASN A 9 -37.90 -56.23 46.82
N SER A 10 -38.08 -54.96 47.19
CA SER A 10 -37.16 -53.81 47.23
C SER A 10 -36.10 -53.79 48.37
N THR A 11 -35.03 -53.00 48.22
CA THR A 11 -33.99 -52.77 49.25
C THR A 11 -33.75 -51.27 49.50
N PHE A 12 -33.89 -50.91 50.78
CA PHE A 12 -33.63 -49.63 51.45
C PHE A 12 -32.13 -49.50 51.80
N THR A 13 -31.51 -48.31 51.67
CA THR A 13 -30.26 -47.98 52.40
C THR A 13 -30.08 -46.48 52.67
N ASP A 14 -29.60 -46.22 53.89
CA ASP A 14 -29.46 -44.97 54.65
C ASP A 14 -28.38 -43.98 54.16
N ASP A 15 -28.59 -42.72 54.57
CA ASP A 15 -27.74 -41.54 54.41
C ASP A 15 -26.79 -41.34 55.62
N SER A 16 -25.50 -41.06 55.39
CA SER A 16 -24.62 -40.24 56.26
C SER A 16 -23.16 -40.20 55.79
N GLY A 17 -22.67 -39.02 55.41
CA GLY A 17 -21.25 -38.71 55.16
C GLY A 17 -20.90 -37.24 55.44
N PRO A 18 -19.65 -36.90 55.83
CA PRO A 18 -19.30 -35.66 56.53
C PRO A 18 -19.19 -34.44 55.61
N THR A 19 -19.60 -33.27 56.11
CA THR A 19 -19.56 -31.99 55.37
C THR A 19 -18.14 -31.42 55.31
N VAL A 20 -17.52 -31.47 54.13
CA VAL A 20 -16.22 -30.85 53.83
C VAL A 20 -16.41 -29.33 53.77
N GLU A 21 -15.69 -28.59 54.62
CA GLU A 21 -15.71 -27.13 54.66
C GLU A 21 -15.07 -26.57 53.37
N THR A 22 -15.91 -26.23 52.40
CA THR A 22 -15.47 -25.66 51.13
C THR A 22 -15.11 -24.19 51.34
N LYS A 23 -13.81 -23.88 51.31
CA LYS A 23 -13.35 -22.49 51.29
C LYS A 23 -13.88 -21.84 50.01
N VAL A 24 -14.89 -20.99 50.14
CA VAL A 24 -15.50 -20.29 49.00
C VAL A 24 -14.44 -19.47 48.29
N VAL A 25 -13.95 -19.98 47.15
CA VAL A 25 -13.06 -19.24 46.28
C VAL A 25 -13.87 -18.05 45.77
N SER A 26 -13.50 -16.86 46.24
CA SER A 26 -14.22 -15.64 45.92
C SER A 26 -14.29 -15.45 44.40
N PHE A 27 -15.49 -15.26 43.85
CA PHE A 27 -15.79 -15.07 42.42
C PHE A 27 -14.91 -14.00 41.74
N TYR A 28 -14.39 -13.05 42.50
CA TYR A 28 -13.50 -12.01 42.03
C TYR A 28 -12.11 -12.52 41.60
N THR A 29 -11.65 -13.65 42.15
CA THR A 29 -10.32 -14.22 41.88
C THR A 29 -10.14 -14.64 40.42
N PRO A 30 -11.03 -15.46 39.81
CA PRO A 30 -10.94 -15.79 38.39
C PRO A 30 -11.13 -14.57 37.48
N LEU A 31 -12.00 -13.62 37.85
CA LEU A 31 -12.18 -12.38 37.08
C LEU A 31 -10.91 -11.51 37.07
N LEU A 32 -10.22 -11.40 38.21
CA LEU A 32 -8.96 -10.67 38.32
C LEU A 32 -7.86 -11.32 37.49
N TYR A 33 -7.78 -12.65 37.46
CA TYR A 33 -6.82 -13.37 36.64
C TYR A 33 -7.02 -13.10 35.13
N VAL A 34 -8.26 -13.18 34.67
CA VAL A 34 -8.61 -12.90 33.26
C VAL A 34 -8.33 -11.43 32.92
N SER A 35 -8.66 -10.49 33.80
CA SER A 35 -8.42 -9.07 33.52
C SER A 35 -6.93 -8.76 33.38
N ILE A 36 -6.08 -9.32 34.25
CA ILE A 36 -4.61 -9.16 34.15
C ILE A 36 -4.08 -9.76 32.84
N LEU A 37 -4.56 -10.96 32.45
CA LEU A 37 -4.16 -11.56 31.19
C LEU A 37 -4.57 -10.69 29.99
N VAL A 38 -5.81 -10.21 29.94
CA VAL A 38 -6.29 -9.36 28.85
C VAL A 38 -5.49 -8.05 28.77
N VAL A 39 -5.22 -7.42 29.91
CA VAL A 39 -4.40 -6.18 29.94
C VAL A 39 -2.97 -6.46 29.47
N SER A 40 -2.33 -7.53 29.97
CA SER A 40 -0.96 -7.87 29.54
C SER A 40 -0.88 -8.19 28.04
N LEU A 41 -1.87 -8.90 27.50
CA LEU A 41 -1.95 -9.25 26.09
C LEU A 41 -2.19 -7.99 25.25
N ALA A 42 -3.07 -7.09 25.68
CA ALA A 42 -3.35 -5.85 24.99
C ALA A 42 -2.13 -4.92 24.94
N VAL A 43 -1.39 -4.80 26.05
CA VAL A 43 -0.13 -4.03 26.11
C VAL A 43 0.91 -4.64 25.19
N PHE A 44 1.14 -5.96 25.27
CA PHE A 44 2.10 -6.66 24.42
C PHE A 44 1.75 -6.53 22.92
N ALA A 45 0.49 -6.78 22.55
CA ALA A 45 0.02 -6.66 21.18
C ALA A 45 0.18 -5.23 20.65
N SER A 46 -0.12 -4.23 21.48
CA SER A 46 0.05 -2.82 21.11
C SER A 46 1.52 -2.48 20.87
N GLN A 47 2.42 -2.90 21.75
CA GLN A 47 3.85 -2.63 21.62
C GLN A 47 4.48 -3.37 20.44
N TYR A 48 4.10 -4.63 20.23
CA TYR A 48 4.56 -5.42 19.08
C TYR A 48 4.10 -4.78 17.77
N ARG A 49 2.82 -4.42 17.64
CA ARG A 49 2.28 -3.74 16.44
C ARG A 49 2.99 -2.40 16.19
N LYS A 50 3.27 -1.62 17.23
CA LYS A 50 4.05 -0.37 17.09
C LYS A 50 5.44 -0.62 16.54
N LYS A 51 6.16 -1.63 17.05
CA LYS A 51 7.48 -2.01 16.53
C LYS A 51 7.41 -2.47 15.07
N THR A 52 6.46 -3.33 14.73
CA THR A 52 6.27 -3.80 13.35
C THR A 52 5.97 -2.63 12.40
N VAL A 53 5.14 -1.67 12.80
CA VAL A 53 4.87 -0.47 11.99
C VAL A 53 6.12 0.39 11.83
N GLN A 54 6.92 0.56 12.87
CA GLN A 54 8.20 1.30 12.78
C GLN A 54 9.19 0.60 11.84
N GLU A 55 9.29 -0.73 11.90
CA GLU A 55 10.11 -1.51 10.96
C GLU A 55 9.62 -1.30 9.53
N LEU A 56 8.31 -1.39 9.29
CA LEU A 56 7.71 -1.13 7.97
C LEU A 56 7.96 0.30 7.46
N SER A 57 7.97 1.30 8.35
CA SER A 57 8.24 2.69 7.98
C SER A 57 9.69 2.99 7.64
N LYS A 58 10.63 2.13 8.07
CA LYS A 58 12.07 2.28 7.80
C LYS A 58 12.48 1.70 6.45
N LEU A 59 11.62 0.92 5.79
CA LEU A 59 11.95 0.39 4.47
C LEU A 59 12.10 1.56 3.50
N PRO A 60 13.17 1.58 2.69
CA PRO A 60 13.36 2.65 1.72
C PRO A 60 12.24 2.64 0.67
N SER A 61 11.96 3.77 0.01
CA SER A 61 10.94 3.81 -1.04
C SER A 61 11.43 3.17 -2.34
N MET A 62 10.59 2.42 -3.06
CA MET A 62 10.97 1.77 -4.33
C MET A 62 11.16 2.76 -5.49
N PHE A 63 10.47 3.89 -5.42
CA PHE A 63 10.61 4.97 -6.39
C PHE A 63 11.50 6.06 -5.83
N ASP A 64 12.15 6.78 -6.74
CA ASP A 64 12.81 8.02 -6.39
C ASP A 64 11.78 9.10 -6.03
N GLU A 65 12.26 10.17 -5.40
CA GLU A 65 11.43 11.28 -5.00
C GLU A 65 10.67 11.88 -6.19
N SER A 66 9.41 12.26 -5.97
CA SER A 66 8.53 12.70 -7.05
C SER A 66 8.70 14.20 -7.28
N VAL A 67 9.56 14.56 -8.23
CA VAL A 67 9.74 15.98 -8.63
C VAL A 67 8.41 16.67 -8.95
N ALA A 68 7.45 15.96 -9.58
CA ALA A 68 6.14 16.53 -9.92
C ALA A 68 5.28 16.83 -8.68
N ARG A 69 5.40 16.01 -7.62
CA ARG A 69 4.71 16.21 -6.35
C ARG A 69 5.36 17.36 -5.58
N ASP A 70 6.68 17.38 -5.50
CA ASP A 70 7.40 18.37 -4.71
C ASP A 70 7.23 19.77 -5.31
N LEU A 71 7.31 19.88 -6.64
CA LEU A 71 7.01 21.12 -7.37
C LEU A 71 5.58 21.59 -7.12
N TYR A 72 4.61 20.68 -7.07
CA TYR A 72 3.23 21.05 -6.77
C TYR A 72 3.07 21.59 -5.35
N TYR A 73 3.69 20.96 -4.35
CA TYR A 73 3.63 21.45 -2.97
C TYR A 73 4.39 22.75 -2.79
N GLU A 74 5.50 22.95 -3.48
CA GLU A 74 6.23 24.22 -3.52
C GLU A 74 5.34 25.33 -4.09
N LEU A 75 4.68 25.09 -5.23
CA LEU A 75 3.73 26.04 -5.83
C LEU A 75 2.54 26.32 -4.89
N LYS A 76 2.06 25.31 -4.17
CA LYS A 76 0.98 25.46 -3.20
C LYS A 76 1.41 26.32 -2.01
N GLN A 77 2.61 26.07 -1.47
CA GLN A 77 3.19 26.86 -0.38
C GLN A 77 3.42 28.32 -0.80
N MET A 78 3.92 28.55 -2.01
CA MET A 78 4.08 29.90 -2.57
C MET A 78 2.73 30.63 -2.67
N ASN A 79 1.68 29.94 -3.09
CA ASN A 79 0.33 30.50 -3.17
C ASN A 79 -0.28 30.84 -1.79
N GLU A 80 0.08 30.09 -0.74
CA GLU A 80 -0.35 30.35 0.64
C GLU A 80 0.41 31.50 1.30
N SER A 81 1.65 31.77 0.88
CA SER A 81 2.55 32.73 1.55
C SER A 81 2.30 34.21 1.23
N GLU A 82 1.24 34.54 0.47
CA GLU A 82 0.83 35.89 -0.01
C GLU A 82 1.87 36.72 -0.80
N GLU A 83 3.17 36.40 -0.71
CA GLU A 83 4.30 37.11 -1.33
C GLU A 83 4.30 36.97 -2.86
N THR A 84 3.78 35.85 -3.37
CA THR A 84 3.65 35.58 -4.81
C THR A 84 2.36 34.81 -5.10
N LYS A 85 1.34 35.50 -5.62
CA LYS A 85 0.08 34.85 -6.00
C LYS A 85 0.26 34.01 -7.27
N VAL A 86 0.26 32.69 -7.12
CA VAL A 86 0.32 31.75 -8.24
C VAL A 86 -1.03 31.74 -8.97
N HIS A 87 -1.00 31.78 -10.30
CA HIS A 87 -2.23 31.73 -11.08
C HIS A 87 -2.89 30.34 -11.01
N ASP A 88 -4.21 30.27 -10.82
CA ASP A 88 -4.98 29.03 -10.64
C ASP A 88 -4.74 27.99 -11.75
N LYS A 89 -4.63 28.42 -13.01
CA LYS A 89 -4.29 27.53 -14.14
C LYS A 89 -2.93 26.83 -13.98
N VAL A 90 -1.94 27.48 -13.38
CA VAL A 90 -0.61 26.89 -13.14
C VAL A 90 -0.72 25.81 -12.09
N LEU A 91 -1.47 26.06 -11.01
CA LEU A 91 -1.69 25.09 -9.94
C LEU A 91 -2.46 23.85 -10.45
N LYS A 92 -3.50 24.06 -11.28
CA LYS A 92 -4.23 22.97 -11.95
C LYS A 92 -3.34 22.16 -12.90
N ALA A 93 -2.47 22.83 -13.67
CA ALA A 93 -1.52 22.14 -14.55
C ALA A 93 -0.48 21.33 -13.76
N ALA A 94 0.01 21.86 -12.64
CA ALA A 94 0.91 21.15 -11.75
C ALA A 94 0.24 19.92 -11.12
N LEU A 95 -1.02 20.04 -10.69
CA LEU A 95 -1.78 18.89 -10.18
C LEU A 95 -2.00 17.82 -11.24
N LEU A 96 -2.29 18.19 -12.49
CA LEU A 96 -2.38 17.24 -13.62
C LEU A 96 -1.05 16.52 -13.85
N ASN A 97 0.08 17.22 -13.73
CA ASN A 97 1.41 16.60 -13.88
C ASN A 97 1.71 15.62 -12.73
N ARG A 98 1.38 15.99 -11.49
CA ARG A 98 1.46 15.11 -10.32
C ARG A 98 0.59 13.87 -10.51
N GLY A 99 -0.66 14.04 -10.93
CA GLY A 99 -1.60 12.95 -11.20
C GLY A 99 -1.13 12.02 -12.33
N ALA A 100 -0.56 12.57 -13.40
CA ALA A 100 0.01 11.77 -14.50
C ALA A 100 1.21 10.93 -14.04
N GLU A 101 2.10 11.47 -13.21
CA GLU A 101 3.23 10.72 -12.64
C GLU A 101 2.77 9.64 -11.65
N ALA A 102 1.73 9.91 -10.83
CA ALA A 102 1.12 8.89 -9.97
C ALA A 102 0.55 7.72 -10.80
N ILE A 103 -0.20 8.01 -11.87
CA ILE A 103 -0.71 6.98 -12.80
C ILE A 103 0.44 6.18 -13.44
N ARG A 104 1.52 6.85 -13.85
CA ARG A 104 2.69 6.18 -14.42
C ARG A 104 3.29 5.18 -13.44
N ARG A 105 3.42 5.54 -12.15
CA ARG A 105 3.91 4.66 -11.09
C ARG A 105 2.95 3.50 -10.84
N THR A 106 1.64 3.75 -10.76
CA THR A 106 0.62 2.71 -10.62
C THR A 106 0.68 1.69 -11.75
N LEU A 107 0.76 2.16 -13.01
CA LEU A 107 0.84 1.28 -14.17
C LEU A 107 2.11 0.42 -14.12
N LYS A 108 3.25 1.02 -13.78
CA LYS A 108 4.53 0.29 -13.66
C LYS A 108 4.49 -0.78 -12.58
N LEU A 109 3.89 -0.48 -11.41
CA LEU A 109 3.71 -1.47 -10.35
C LEU A 109 2.81 -2.62 -10.80
N LYS A 110 1.63 -2.31 -11.38
CA LYS A 110 0.70 -3.33 -11.88
C LYS A 110 1.30 -4.22 -12.95
N GLU A 111 2.08 -3.65 -13.87
CA GLU A 111 2.78 -4.41 -14.90
C GLU A 111 3.84 -5.35 -14.31
N SER A 112 4.48 -4.94 -13.20
CA SER A 112 5.53 -5.71 -12.51
C SER A 112 5.00 -6.73 -11.48
N GLU A 113 3.71 -6.67 -11.14
CA GLU A 113 3.10 -7.51 -10.11
C GLU A 113 3.27 -9.03 -10.35
N PRO A 114 2.99 -9.58 -11.55
CA PRO A 114 3.14 -11.02 -11.75
C PRO A 114 4.60 -11.48 -11.66
N GLN A 115 5.56 -10.67 -12.13
CA GLN A 115 6.99 -10.99 -12.09
C GLN A 115 7.51 -10.96 -10.65
N VAL A 116 7.16 -9.93 -9.87
CA VAL A 116 7.57 -9.85 -8.46
C VAL A 116 6.95 -10.99 -7.64
N THR A 117 5.67 -11.30 -7.89
CA THR A 117 4.98 -12.41 -7.20
C THR A 117 5.63 -13.76 -7.52
N MET A 118 6.02 -13.99 -8.78
CA MET A 118 6.73 -15.20 -9.18
C MET A 118 8.10 -15.30 -8.50
N LEU A 119 8.89 -14.22 -8.50
CA LEU A 119 10.21 -14.20 -7.88
C LEU A 119 10.15 -14.42 -6.36
N TYR A 120 9.12 -13.89 -5.69
CA TYR A 120 8.88 -14.11 -4.27
C TYR A 120 8.52 -15.59 -3.98
N LYS A 121 7.61 -16.19 -4.77
CA LYS A 121 7.25 -17.61 -4.62
C LYS A 121 8.44 -18.55 -4.86
N ASN A 122 9.34 -18.18 -5.76
CA ASN A 122 10.57 -18.92 -6.05
C ASN A 122 11.65 -18.76 -4.97
N GLY A 123 11.43 -17.89 -3.97
CA GLY A 123 12.43 -17.60 -2.93
C GLY A 123 13.62 -16.77 -3.39
N SER A 124 13.58 -16.20 -4.60
CA SER A 124 14.65 -15.34 -5.15
C SER A 124 14.63 -13.93 -4.57
N VAL A 125 13.51 -13.52 -3.95
CA VAL A 125 13.28 -12.20 -3.36
C VAL A 125 12.94 -12.37 -1.89
N GLY A 126 13.60 -11.60 -1.02
CA GLY A 126 13.38 -11.65 0.42
C GLY A 126 12.02 -11.07 0.85
N GLU A 127 11.56 -11.49 2.04
CA GLU A 127 10.31 -11.04 2.65
C GLU A 127 10.25 -9.51 2.84
N GLU A 128 11.39 -8.90 3.15
CA GLU A 128 11.50 -7.45 3.31
C GLU A 128 11.14 -6.70 2.02
N TYR A 129 11.67 -7.15 0.87
CA TYR A 129 11.36 -6.56 -0.43
C TYR A 129 9.89 -6.76 -0.80
N TRP A 130 9.33 -7.93 -0.50
CA TRP A 130 7.92 -8.19 -0.77
C TRP A 130 7.00 -7.26 0.02
N LYS A 131 7.27 -7.09 1.33
CA LYS A 131 6.56 -6.11 2.18
C LYS A 131 6.73 -4.69 1.67
N ARG A 132 7.94 -4.31 1.24
CA ARG A 132 8.23 -3.00 0.60
C ARG A 132 7.35 -2.78 -0.62
N TYR A 133 7.30 -3.75 -1.53
CA TYR A 133 6.48 -3.69 -2.73
C TYR A 133 4.99 -3.51 -2.41
N GLN A 134 4.46 -4.29 -1.47
CA GLN A 134 3.06 -4.17 -1.03
C GLN A 134 2.76 -2.80 -0.39
N ASN A 135 3.71 -2.24 0.35
CA ASN A 135 3.58 -0.90 0.93
C ASN A 135 3.55 0.18 -0.16
N GLU A 136 4.43 0.07 -1.15
CA GLU A 136 4.53 1.00 -2.27
C GLU A 136 3.29 1.02 -3.15
N VAL A 137 2.68 -0.14 -3.42
CA VAL A 137 1.39 -0.22 -4.11
C VAL A 137 0.33 0.61 -3.38
N LYS A 138 0.25 0.48 -2.04
CA LYS A 138 -0.71 1.24 -1.24
C LYS A 138 -0.38 2.73 -1.19
N LEU A 139 0.90 3.08 -1.11
CA LEU A 139 1.37 4.48 -1.04
C LEU A 139 1.03 5.23 -2.34
N VAL A 140 1.33 4.63 -3.49
CA VAL A 140 1.03 5.22 -4.80
C VAL A 140 -0.49 5.32 -5.04
N ASP A 141 -1.26 4.31 -4.63
CA ASP A 141 -2.72 4.37 -4.71
C ASP A 141 -3.31 5.45 -3.78
N LEU A 142 -2.71 5.67 -2.61
CA LEU A 142 -3.10 6.73 -1.68
C LEU A 142 -2.77 8.11 -2.27
N GLU A 143 -1.55 8.31 -2.79
CA GLU A 143 -1.14 9.54 -3.46
C GLU A 143 -2.09 9.89 -4.63
N PHE A 144 -2.49 8.89 -5.42
CA PHE A 144 -3.44 9.10 -6.52
C PHE A 144 -4.82 9.51 -6.02
N LYS A 145 -5.31 8.91 -4.93
CA LYS A 145 -6.59 9.31 -4.29
C LYS A 145 -6.54 10.74 -3.75
N GLU A 146 -5.43 11.14 -3.15
CA GLU A 146 -5.22 12.52 -2.70
C GLU A 146 -5.31 13.50 -3.88
N CYS A 147 -4.69 13.19 -5.02
CA CYS A 147 -4.80 14.02 -6.22
C CYS A 147 -6.25 14.18 -6.71
N ILE A 148 -7.04 13.11 -6.63
CA ILE A 148 -8.47 13.15 -6.99
C ILE A 148 -9.27 14.02 -6.00
N GLN A 149 -8.99 13.90 -4.71
CA GLN A 149 -9.63 14.73 -3.68
C GLN A 149 -9.26 16.21 -3.84
N GLU A 150 -7.99 16.50 -4.08
CA GLU A 150 -7.51 17.86 -4.35
C GLU A 150 -8.14 18.43 -5.63
N ALA A 151 -8.33 17.62 -6.68
CA ALA A 151 -9.03 18.03 -7.89
C ALA A 151 -10.48 18.44 -7.61
N GLU A 152 -11.21 17.68 -6.79
CA GLU A 152 -12.57 18.04 -6.36
C GLU A 152 -12.59 19.35 -5.56
N MET A 153 -11.60 19.56 -4.68
CA MET A 153 -11.47 20.78 -3.89
C MET A 153 -11.18 22.02 -4.77
N MET A 154 -10.42 21.87 -5.85
CA MET A 154 -10.13 22.96 -6.78
C MET A 154 -11.32 23.30 -7.68
N GLN A 155 -12.05 22.29 -8.14
CA GLN A 155 -13.20 22.46 -9.00
C GLN A 155 -14.19 21.31 -8.81
N PRO A 156 -15.40 21.57 -8.29
CA PRO A 156 -16.41 20.54 -8.11
C PRO A 156 -16.77 19.84 -9.43
N GLY A 157 -16.79 18.50 -9.43
CA GLY A 157 -17.12 17.69 -10.59
C GLY A 157 -15.96 17.47 -11.58
N TRP A 158 -14.77 18.02 -11.32
CA TRP A 158 -13.58 17.78 -12.14
C TRP A 158 -12.98 16.35 -12.07
N PRO A 159 -13.05 15.60 -10.95
CA PRO A 159 -12.47 14.26 -10.80
C PRO A 159 -12.76 13.25 -11.91
N GLN A 160 -13.98 13.27 -12.45
CA GLN A 160 -14.41 12.31 -13.48
C GLN A 160 -13.59 12.48 -14.76
N LEU A 161 -13.35 13.72 -15.16
CA LEU A 161 -12.53 14.05 -16.33
C LEU A 161 -11.02 14.00 -15.99
N PHE A 162 -10.65 14.39 -14.77
CA PHE A 162 -9.27 14.46 -14.29
C PHE A 162 -8.50 13.15 -14.51
N VAL A 163 -9.09 12.01 -14.13
CA VAL A 163 -8.44 10.69 -14.24
C VAL A 163 -8.17 10.31 -15.70
N GLY A 164 -9.13 10.56 -16.60
CA GLY A 164 -8.99 10.31 -18.03
C GLY A 164 -7.87 11.15 -18.63
N VAL A 165 -7.87 12.45 -18.36
CA VAL A 165 -6.86 13.39 -18.85
C VAL A 165 -5.46 13.06 -18.30
N CYS A 166 -5.33 12.74 -17.01
CA CYS A 166 -4.03 12.35 -16.44
C CYS A 166 -3.46 11.09 -17.11
N ARG A 167 -4.31 10.11 -17.44
CA ARG A 167 -3.89 8.91 -18.17
C ARG A 167 -3.41 9.25 -19.58
N GLU A 168 -4.12 10.09 -20.31
CA GLU A 168 -3.71 10.54 -21.65
C GLU A 168 -2.39 11.31 -21.61
N ILE A 169 -2.24 12.24 -20.65
CA ILE A 169 -0.98 12.97 -20.43
C ILE A 169 0.17 12.00 -20.13
N CYS A 170 -0.04 11.02 -19.24
CA CYS A 170 0.97 10.01 -18.94
C CYS A 170 1.45 9.28 -20.20
N PHE A 171 0.53 8.81 -21.04
CA PHE A 171 0.89 8.14 -22.29
C PHE A 171 1.55 9.07 -23.30
N ASN A 172 1.08 10.31 -23.45
CA ASN A 172 1.70 11.30 -24.32
C ASN A 172 3.13 11.63 -23.90
N GLN A 173 3.36 11.85 -22.60
CA GLN A 173 4.69 12.08 -22.04
C GLN A 173 5.60 10.87 -22.27
N ALA A 174 5.11 9.64 -22.07
CA ALA A 174 5.87 8.43 -22.35
C ALA A 174 6.27 8.33 -23.84
N LEU A 175 5.34 8.60 -24.76
CA LEU A 175 5.60 8.62 -26.19
C LEU A 175 6.65 9.69 -26.56
N LYS A 176 6.50 10.92 -26.04
CA LYS A 176 7.45 12.01 -26.27
C LYS A 176 8.86 11.65 -25.78
N ARG A 177 8.99 11.08 -24.57
CA ARG A 177 10.28 10.61 -24.04
C ARG A 177 10.92 9.55 -24.93
N ARG A 178 10.13 8.60 -25.45
CA ARG A 178 10.62 7.57 -26.38
C ARG A 178 11.06 8.15 -27.72
N TYR A 179 10.29 9.07 -28.28
CA TYR A 179 10.63 9.76 -29.53
C TYR A 179 11.96 10.52 -29.40
N GLN A 180 12.10 11.32 -28.34
CA GLN A 180 13.34 12.07 -28.07
C GLN A 180 14.55 11.13 -27.85
N ALA A 181 14.34 10.00 -27.17
CA ALA A 181 15.40 9.00 -27.01
C ALA A 181 15.84 8.35 -28.34
N ILE A 182 14.95 8.19 -29.31
CA ILE A 182 15.30 7.68 -30.64
C ILE A 182 16.17 8.70 -31.39
N LEU A 183 15.82 9.99 -31.33
CA LEU A 183 16.62 11.06 -31.94
C LEU A 183 18.03 11.10 -31.34
N LEU A 184 18.14 11.07 -30.01
CA LEU A 184 19.44 11.04 -29.34
C LEU A 184 20.25 9.79 -29.72
N ARG A 185 19.62 8.62 -29.77
CA ARG A 185 20.30 7.37 -30.17
C ARG A 185 20.82 7.42 -31.59
N LYS A 186 20.12 8.08 -32.52
CA LYS A 186 20.62 8.29 -33.89
C LYS A 186 21.99 8.96 -33.87
N ASP A 187 22.14 10.02 -33.06
CA ASP A 187 23.40 10.77 -32.97
C ASP A 187 24.51 9.94 -32.30
N VAL A 188 24.16 9.19 -31.24
CA VAL A 188 25.11 8.26 -30.58
C VAL A 188 25.58 7.17 -31.55
N PHE A 189 24.68 6.58 -32.33
CA PHE A 189 25.03 5.54 -33.30
C PHE A 189 25.80 6.10 -34.50
N ALA A 190 25.53 7.33 -34.92
CA ALA A 190 26.31 7.99 -35.96
C ALA A 190 27.79 8.07 -35.55
N VAL A 191 28.06 8.50 -34.32
CA VAL A 191 29.43 8.58 -33.78
C VAL A 191 30.02 7.19 -33.55
N GLN A 192 29.27 6.27 -32.96
CA GLN A 192 29.75 4.93 -32.64
C GLN A 192 30.13 4.10 -33.88
N TRP A 193 29.42 4.31 -34.99
CA TRP A 193 29.64 3.58 -36.25
C TRP A 193 30.38 4.41 -37.30
N ASP A 194 30.92 5.57 -36.93
CA ASP A 194 31.61 6.52 -37.83
C ASP A 194 30.81 6.83 -39.12
N LEU A 195 29.48 6.90 -38.98
CA LEU A 195 28.58 7.18 -40.09
C LEU A 195 28.50 8.67 -40.32
N LYS A 196 28.83 9.09 -41.54
CA LYS A 196 28.65 10.48 -41.98
C LYS A 196 27.35 10.58 -42.75
N PHE A 197 26.49 11.48 -42.31
CA PHE A 197 25.23 11.76 -42.99
C PHE A 197 25.37 13.06 -43.78
N ASP A 198 24.86 13.07 -45.02
CA ASP A 198 24.62 14.29 -45.79
C ASP A 198 23.48 15.11 -45.15
N ASP A 199 23.34 16.39 -45.52
CA ASP A 199 22.27 17.28 -45.04
C ASP A 199 20.87 16.74 -45.37
N ASN A 200 20.77 15.88 -46.40
CA ASN A 200 19.55 15.16 -46.78
C ASN A 200 19.27 13.88 -45.95
N GLY A 201 20.12 13.56 -44.96
CA GLY A 201 20.01 12.38 -44.12
C GLY A 201 20.43 11.06 -44.80
N ARG A 202 21.13 11.13 -45.94
CA ARG A 202 21.69 9.95 -46.63
C ARG A 202 23.08 9.64 -46.06
N LEU A 203 23.43 8.35 -46.01
CA LEU A 203 24.78 7.93 -45.66
C LEU A 203 25.74 8.34 -46.77
N LEU A 204 26.85 8.96 -46.40
CA LEU A 204 28.00 9.17 -47.27
C LEU A 204 28.80 7.86 -47.25
N GLU A 205 29.01 7.27 -48.43
CA GLU A 205 29.91 6.11 -48.61
C GLU A 205 31.38 6.47 -48.29
#